data_AF-A0A819XHJ0-F1
#
_entry.id   AF-A0A819XHJ0-F1
#
_cell.length_a   1.000
_cell.length_b   1.000
_cell.length_c   1.000
_cell.angle_alpha   90.00
_cell.angle_beta   90.00
_cell.angle_gamma   90.00
#
_symmetry.space_group_name_H-M   'P 1'
#
loop_
_entity.id
_entity.type
_entity.pdbx_description
1 polymer ?
#
loop_
_entity_poly.entity_id
_entity_poly.type
_entity_poly.pdbx_seq_one_letter_code
_entity_poly.pdbx_strand_id
1 'polypeptide(L)'
;KFYYCEGPFAHKIRTRQQCEPMSDHRWKNQQYNFDNLGRALLTLFVLALKDGWIPRMYNDIDAVSVEMQPIKNYNEATLIYFISFILIVRFFLLNMFAGIIIKSFHDCHAQQELEEEARNKVKRAKKIERQQRLIRELPYYTRFPLWRKCLHDVYVSKYFDLIITAIIILNVVTMSLEYYSMPSDLDKVLEYCNYAFTDTLRQDDPSCADKNHFITIISPIYFIVFILVAQFVLINIVVAVLMKKLADSNKMIANDAEMNEEIERQLESDVLVHLFWN
;
A
#
# COMPACT_ATOMS: atom_id res chain seq x y z
N LYS A 1 36.84 -27.61 -3.80
CA LYS A 1 37.80 -26.55 -3.43
C LYS A 1 37.36 -25.70 -2.23
N PHE A 2 36.13 -25.88 -1.72
CA PHE A 2 35.56 -25.06 -0.64
C PHE A 2 35.79 -25.64 0.75
N TYR A 3 36.91 -26.33 0.96
CA TYR A 3 37.21 -26.89 2.28
C TYR A 3 38.01 -25.88 3.10
N TYR A 4 37.78 -25.86 4.41
CA TYR A 4 38.50 -25.00 5.35
C TYR A 4 38.66 -25.70 6.71
N CYS A 5 39.73 -25.35 7.40
CA CYS A 5 39.97 -25.75 8.78
C CYS A 5 39.19 -24.84 9.74
N GLU A 6 38.35 -25.43 10.58
CA GLU A 6 37.63 -24.79 11.68
C GLU A 6 38.34 -25.10 13.00
N GLY A 7 38.82 -24.09 13.73
CA GLY A 7 39.48 -24.27 15.03
C GLY A 7 40.25 -23.02 15.50
N PRO A 8 40.83 -23.03 16.71
CA PRO A 8 41.63 -21.91 17.23
C PRO A 8 42.88 -21.67 16.38
N PHE A 9 43.24 -20.41 16.11
CA PHE A 9 44.41 -20.05 15.29
C PHE A 9 44.43 -20.65 13.85
N ALA A 10 43.27 -20.95 13.25
CA ALA A 10 43.17 -21.53 11.91
C ALA A 10 43.87 -20.72 10.78
N HIS A 11 44.14 -19.43 10.99
CA HIS A 11 44.89 -18.59 10.05
C HIS A 11 46.35 -19.00 9.85
N LYS A 12 46.94 -19.78 10.76
CA LYS A 12 48.33 -20.29 10.65
C LYS A 12 48.43 -21.62 9.90
N ILE A 13 47.29 -22.29 9.70
CA ILE A 13 47.21 -23.61 9.07
C ILE A 13 47.02 -23.40 7.57
N ARG A 14 47.84 -24.07 6.75
CA ARG A 14 47.79 -23.94 5.28
C ARG A 14 47.32 -25.20 4.57
N THR A 15 47.51 -26.38 5.15
CA THR A 15 47.18 -27.65 4.52
C THR A 15 46.27 -28.51 5.41
N ARG A 16 45.49 -29.39 4.79
CA ARG A 16 44.63 -30.36 5.48
C ARG A 16 45.41 -31.25 6.45
N GLN A 17 46.58 -31.73 6.03
CA GLN A 17 47.46 -32.56 6.84
C GLN A 17 47.96 -31.86 8.12
N GLN A 18 47.95 -30.53 8.19
CA GLN A 18 48.25 -29.78 9.40
C GLN A 18 47.02 -29.60 10.31
N CYS A 19 45.81 -29.64 9.73
CA CYS A 19 44.55 -29.46 10.44
C CYS A 19 44.07 -30.76 11.11
N GLU A 20 44.10 -31.89 10.39
CA GLU A 20 43.56 -33.17 10.87
C GLU A 20 44.24 -33.77 12.11
N PRO A 21 45.57 -33.62 12.33
CA PRO A 21 46.21 -34.14 13.54
C PRO A 21 45.92 -33.36 14.83
N MET A 22 45.37 -32.15 14.74
CA MET A 22 45.09 -31.32 15.91
C MET A 22 43.71 -31.66 16.48
N SER A 23 43.61 -31.85 17.81
CA SER A 23 42.37 -32.27 18.48
C SER A 23 41.23 -31.25 18.39
N ASP A 24 41.59 -29.96 18.30
CA ASP A 24 40.64 -28.84 18.39
C ASP A 24 40.24 -28.30 17.01
N HIS A 25 40.65 -28.97 15.93
CA HIS A 25 40.46 -28.53 14.56
C HIS A 25 39.63 -29.54 13.76
N ARG A 26 38.82 -29.03 12.83
CA ARG A 26 38.03 -29.86 11.91
C ARG A 26 38.15 -29.35 10.49
N TRP A 27 38.50 -30.24 9.57
CA TRP A 27 38.47 -29.95 8.14
C TRP A 27 37.03 -30.10 7.64
N LYS A 28 36.36 -28.97 7.38
CA LYS A 28 34.96 -28.93 6.98
C LYS A 28 34.79 -28.34 5.58
N ASN A 29 33.74 -28.77 4.90
CA ASN A 29 33.33 -28.19 3.63
C ASN A 29 32.35 -27.03 3.88
N GLN A 30 32.39 -25.99 3.05
CA GLN A 30 31.37 -24.95 3.08
C GLN A 30 29.99 -25.55 2.76
N GLN A 31 28.95 -25.02 3.41
CA GLN A 31 27.57 -25.48 3.21
C GLN A 31 27.10 -25.30 1.75
N TYR A 32 27.52 -24.19 1.13
CA TYR A 32 27.27 -23.87 -0.27
C TYR A 32 28.53 -24.18 -1.08
N ASN A 33 28.47 -25.24 -1.87
CA ASN A 33 29.58 -25.77 -2.67
C ASN A 33 29.06 -26.30 -4.01
N PHE A 34 30.01 -26.61 -4.90
CA PHE A 34 29.75 -27.11 -6.24
C PHE A 34 30.16 -28.59 -6.41
N ASP A 35 30.13 -29.38 -5.33
CA ASP A 35 30.58 -30.77 -5.36
C ASP A 35 29.56 -31.71 -6.02
N ASN A 36 28.27 -31.34 -5.99
CA ASN A 36 27.17 -32.10 -6.59
C ASN A 36 26.25 -31.16 -7.37
N LEU A 37 25.58 -31.67 -8.41
CA LEU A 37 24.66 -30.89 -9.23
C LEU A 37 23.56 -30.19 -8.40
N GLY A 38 22.92 -30.89 -7.47
CA GLY A 38 21.86 -30.31 -6.63
C GLY A 38 22.37 -29.20 -5.70
N ARG A 39 23.55 -29.37 -5.09
CA ARG A 39 24.18 -28.35 -4.25
C ARG A 39 24.66 -27.14 -5.06
N ALA A 40 25.16 -27.39 -6.28
CA ALA A 40 25.52 -26.35 -7.22
C ALA A 40 24.30 -25.52 -7.63
N LEU A 41 23.19 -26.17 -8.00
CA LEU A 41 21.93 -25.48 -8.34
C LEU A 41 21.39 -24.68 -7.17
N LEU A 42 21.40 -25.23 -5.95
CA LEU A 42 21.01 -24.50 -4.74
C LEU A 42 21.90 -23.27 -4.52
N THR A 43 23.21 -23.43 -4.67
CA THR A 43 24.17 -22.32 -4.51
C THR A 43 23.93 -21.23 -5.55
N LEU A 44 23.74 -21.59 -6.82
CA LEU A 44 23.41 -20.66 -7.91
C LEU A 44 22.05 -19.98 -7.70
N PHE A 45 21.05 -20.69 -7.20
CA PHE A 45 19.74 -20.14 -6.88
C PHE A 45 19.82 -19.07 -5.79
N VAL A 46 20.50 -19.37 -4.67
CA VAL A 46 20.69 -18.40 -3.58
C VAL A 46 21.55 -17.21 -4.05
N LEU A 47 22.53 -17.42 -4.94
CA LEU A 47 23.28 -16.34 -5.58
C LEU A 47 22.38 -15.44 -6.44
N ALA A 48 21.44 -16.02 -7.21
CA ALA A 48 20.48 -15.26 -8.01
C ALA A 48 19.52 -14.41 -7.15
N LEU A 49 19.15 -14.91 -5.97
CA LEU A 49 18.31 -14.19 -4.99
C LEU A 49 19.04 -13.06 -4.24
N LYS A 50 20.37 -12.94 -4.38
CA LYS A 50 21.23 -11.98 -3.66
C LYS A 50 21.15 -12.06 -2.13
N ASP A 51 20.73 -13.17 -1.56
CA ASP A 51 20.70 -13.34 -0.11
C ASP A 51 22.02 -13.90 0.39
N GLY A 52 22.92 -13.07 0.93
CA GLY A 52 24.21 -13.53 1.47
C GLY A 52 25.27 -13.91 0.42
N TRP A 53 25.16 -13.36 -0.79
CA TRP A 53 26.05 -13.70 -1.93
C TRP A 53 27.51 -13.26 -1.72
N ILE A 54 27.74 -12.19 -0.94
CA ILE A 54 29.07 -11.60 -0.71
C ILE A 54 30.03 -12.60 -0.02
N PRO A 55 29.70 -13.20 1.15
CA PRO A 55 30.54 -14.24 1.75
C PRO A 55 30.85 -15.43 0.84
N ARG A 56 29.88 -15.87 0.03
CA ARG A 56 30.08 -17.00 -0.89
C ARG A 56 30.99 -16.66 -2.07
N MET A 57 30.85 -15.45 -2.60
CA MET A 57 31.77 -14.94 -3.62
C MET A 57 33.20 -14.85 -3.07
N TYR A 58 33.39 -14.32 -1.85
CA TYR A 58 34.72 -14.29 -1.22
C TYR A 58 35.29 -15.69 -0.99
N ASN A 59 34.48 -16.64 -0.53
CA ASN A 59 34.90 -18.03 -0.39
C ASN A 59 35.35 -18.66 -1.72
N ASP A 60 34.81 -18.21 -2.86
CA ASP A 60 35.17 -18.72 -4.18
C ASP A 60 36.41 -18.02 -4.78
N ILE A 61 36.61 -16.73 -4.49
CA ILE A 61 37.83 -15.99 -4.82
C ILE A 61 39.03 -16.55 -4.03
N ASP A 62 38.79 -16.92 -2.78
CA ASP A 62 39.82 -17.44 -1.88
C ASP A 62 40.07 -18.95 -2.07
N ALA A 63 39.29 -19.62 -2.93
CA ALA A 63 39.38 -21.06 -3.14
C ALA A 63 40.63 -21.45 -3.96
N VAL A 64 41.48 -22.30 -3.38
CA VAL A 64 42.74 -22.73 -4.00
C VAL A 64 42.65 -24.18 -4.50
N SER A 65 42.63 -25.12 -3.56
CA SER A 65 42.64 -26.57 -3.80
C SER A 65 41.81 -27.30 -2.73
N VAL A 66 41.57 -28.60 -2.90
CA VAL A 66 40.81 -29.42 -1.94
C VAL A 66 41.55 -29.62 -0.62
N GLU A 67 42.88 -29.63 -0.68
CA GLU A 67 43.77 -29.98 0.44
C GLU A 67 44.46 -28.75 1.07
N MET A 68 44.13 -27.55 0.60
CA MET A 68 44.73 -26.29 1.07
C MET A 68 43.68 -25.35 1.63
N GLN A 69 44.05 -24.62 2.69
CA GLN A 69 43.22 -23.59 3.30
C GLN A 69 42.98 -22.46 2.29
N PRO A 70 41.79 -21.83 2.26
CA PRO A 70 41.54 -20.67 1.40
C PRO A 70 42.57 -19.57 1.65
N ILE A 71 43.13 -19.06 0.55
CA ILE A 71 44.12 -17.97 0.56
C ILE A 71 43.44 -16.74 -0.02
N LYS A 72 43.50 -15.63 0.72
CA LYS A 72 42.89 -14.37 0.32
C LYS A 72 43.34 -13.93 -1.07
N ASN A 73 42.39 -13.61 -1.94
CA ASN A 73 42.63 -13.08 -3.29
C ASN A 73 43.50 -14.00 -4.18
N TYR A 74 43.36 -15.32 -4.05
CA TYR A 74 44.11 -16.25 -4.89
C TYR A 74 43.66 -16.18 -6.36
N ASN A 75 42.34 -16.19 -6.59
CA ASN A 75 41.76 -16.18 -7.94
C ASN A 75 40.80 -15.00 -8.13
N GLU A 76 41.37 -13.82 -8.33
CA GLU A 76 40.61 -12.57 -8.52
C GLU A 76 39.73 -12.60 -9.79
N ALA A 77 40.11 -13.37 -10.82
CA ALA A 77 39.36 -13.49 -12.07
C ALA A 77 37.98 -14.14 -11.89
N THR A 78 37.78 -14.95 -10.84
CA THR A 78 36.49 -15.54 -10.47
C THR A 78 35.42 -14.47 -10.22
N LEU A 79 35.81 -13.27 -9.80
CA LEU A 79 34.89 -12.14 -9.59
C LEU A 79 34.08 -11.80 -10.85
N ILE A 80 34.73 -11.83 -12.02
CA ILE A 80 34.09 -11.50 -13.30
C ILE A 80 32.98 -12.50 -13.62
N TYR A 81 33.20 -13.79 -13.34
CA TYR A 81 32.19 -14.84 -13.48
C TYR A 81 30.96 -14.56 -12.61
N PHE A 82 31.15 -14.24 -11.33
CA PHE A 82 30.02 -13.93 -10.42
C PHE A 82 29.23 -12.70 -10.85
N ILE A 83 29.92 -11.61 -11.21
CA ILE A 83 29.26 -10.37 -11.63
C ILE A 83 28.46 -10.60 -12.92
N SER A 84 29.07 -11.24 -13.92
CA SER A 84 28.40 -11.53 -15.19
C SER A 84 27.20 -12.47 -15.02
N PHE A 85 27.32 -13.52 -14.22
CA PHE A 85 26.22 -14.43 -13.88
C PHE A 85 25.06 -13.69 -13.22
N ILE A 86 25.34 -12.86 -12.21
CA ILE A 86 24.32 -12.09 -11.50
C ILE A 86 23.62 -11.11 -12.44
N LEU A 87 24.35 -10.42 -13.31
CA LEU A 87 23.76 -9.47 -14.27
C LEU A 87 22.84 -10.17 -15.26
N ILE A 88 23.29 -11.27 -15.86
CA ILE A 88 22.52 -12.03 -16.86
C ILE A 88 21.26 -12.61 -16.22
N VAL A 89 21.38 -13.37 -15.12
CA VAL A 89 20.24 -14.04 -14.49
C VAL A 89 19.23 -13.01 -13.97
N ARG A 90 19.70 -11.91 -13.38
CA ARG A 90 18.82 -10.85 -12.90
C ARG A 90 18.07 -10.16 -14.03
N PHE A 91 18.73 -9.89 -15.16
CA PHE A 91 18.08 -9.31 -16.32
C PHE A 91 16.94 -10.19 -16.82
N PHE A 92 17.20 -11.50 -16.96
CA PHE A 92 16.16 -12.45 -17.37
C PHE A 92 15.02 -12.59 -16.34
N LEU A 93 15.33 -12.69 -15.05
CA LEU A 93 14.32 -12.80 -14.00
C LEU A 93 13.41 -11.57 -13.93
N LEU A 94 13.98 -10.36 -14.03
CA LEU A 94 13.19 -9.13 -14.06
C LEU A 94 12.30 -9.05 -15.30
N ASN A 95 12.83 -9.41 -16.47
CA ASN A 95 12.06 -9.38 -17.72
C ASN A 95 10.94 -10.42 -17.72
N MET A 96 11.20 -11.63 -17.22
CA MET A 96 10.18 -12.68 -17.09
C MET A 96 9.09 -12.26 -16.10
N PHE A 97 9.47 -11.72 -14.95
CA PHE A 97 8.53 -11.29 -13.91
C PHE A 97 7.68 -10.10 -14.37
N ALA A 98 8.29 -9.11 -15.02
CA ALA A 98 7.57 -8.01 -15.64
C ALA A 98 6.58 -8.52 -16.70
N GLY A 99 6.99 -9.49 -17.53
CA GLY A 99 6.09 -10.14 -18.49
C GLY A 99 4.89 -10.82 -17.83
N ILE A 100 5.10 -11.54 -16.72
CA ILE A 100 4.02 -12.19 -15.96
C ILE A 100 3.08 -11.16 -15.35
N ILE A 101 3.59 -10.09 -14.73
CA ILE A 101 2.76 -9.02 -14.17
C ILE A 101 1.95 -8.33 -15.25
N ILE A 102 2.59 -7.95 -16.36
CA ILE A 102 1.93 -7.28 -17.48
C ILE A 102 0.82 -8.18 -18.03
N LYS A 103 1.09 -9.47 -18.23
CA LYS A 103 0.08 -10.43 -18.66
C LYS A 103 -1.08 -10.50 -17.66
N SER A 104 -0.77 -10.64 -16.37
CA SER A 104 -1.80 -10.69 -15.32
C SER A 104 -2.64 -9.41 -15.26
N PHE A 105 -2.04 -8.26 -15.53
CA PHE A 105 -2.75 -6.99 -15.56
C PHE A 105 -3.67 -6.90 -16.78
N HIS A 106 -3.22 -7.33 -17.96
CA HIS A 106 -4.05 -7.43 -19.15
C HIS A 106 -5.22 -8.40 -18.95
N ASP A 107 -4.97 -9.56 -18.34
CA ASP A 107 -6.01 -10.55 -18.04
C ASP A 107 -7.06 -9.99 -17.06
N CYS A 108 -6.62 -9.29 -16.01
CA CYS A 108 -7.50 -8.63 -15.04
C CYS A 108 -8.35 -7.53 -15.70
N HIS A 109 -7.75 -6.70 -16.55
CA HIS A 109 -8.45 -5.64 -17.27
C HIS A 109 -9.54 -6.22 -18.18
N ALA A 110 -9.23 -7.28 -18.93
CA ALA A 110 -10.18 -7.94 -19.81
C ALA A 110 -11.37 -8.56 -19.03
N GLN A 111 -11.10 -9.14 -17.85
CA GLN A 111 -12.17 -9.66 -16.98
C GLN A 111 -13.08 -8.54 -16.46
N GLN A 112 -12.53 -7.39 -16.08
CA GLN A 112 -13.30 -6.24 -15.60
C GLN A 112 -14.27 -5.71 -16.66
N GLU A 113 -13.84 -5.59 -17.92
CA GLU A 113 -14.72 -5.15 -19.02
C GLU A 113 -15.90 -6.10 -19.21
N LEU A 114 -15.67 -7.42 -19.17
CA LEU A 114 -16.74 -8.43 -19.29
C LEU A 114 -17.70 -8.40 -18.10
N GLU A 115 -17.19 -8.25 -16.88
CA GLU A 115 -18.00 -8.13 -15.67
C GLU A 115 -18.83 -6.84 -15.67
N GLU A 116 -18.27 -5.73 -16.15
CA GLU A 116 -18.96 -4.46 -16.28
C GLU A 116 -20.08 -4.53 -17.33
N GLU A 117 -19.82 -5.15 -18.48
CA GLU A 117 -20.85 -5.41 -19.49
C GLU A 117 -21.99 -6.29 -18.95
N ALA A 118 -21.65 -7.37 -18.23
CA ALA A 118 -22.65 -8.26 -17.63
C ALA A 118 -23.49 -7.51 -16.59
N ARG A 119 -22.84 -6.72 -15.73
CA ARG A 119 -23.51 -5.87 -14.72
C ARG A 119 -24.43 -4.85 -15.39
N ASN A 120 -23.99 -4.22 -16.47
CA ASN A 120 -24.77 -3.24 -17.21
C ASN A 120 -25.99 -3.88 -17.90
N LYS A 121 -25.85 -5.09 -18.46
CA LYS A 121 -26.99 -5.87 -19.00
C LYS A 121 -28.01 -6.22 -17.92
N VAL A 122 -27.55 -6.67 -16.74
CA VAL A 122 -28.43 -6.97 -15.58
C VAL A 122 -29.14 -5.71 -15.07
N LYS A 123 -28.43 -4.57 -14.96
CA LYS A 123 -29.03 -3.28 -14.58
C LYS A 123 -30.10 -2.85 -15.57
N ARG A 124 -29.82 -2.91 -16.88
CA ARG A 124 -30.78 -2.56 -17.94
C ARG A 124 -32.03 -3.43 -17.89
N ALA A 125 -31.87 -4.75 -17.71
CA ALA A 125 -33.00 -5.66 -17.55
C ALA A 125 -33.87 -5.33 -16.33
N LYS A 126 -33.24 -5.06 -15.18
CA LYS A 126 -33.95 -4.63 -13.95
C LYS A 126 -34.66 -3.29 -14.11
N LYS A 127 -34.08 -2.33 -14.86
CA LYS A 127 -34.70 -1.02 -15.12
C LYS A 127 -35.98 -1.17 -15.94
N ILE A 128 -35.94 -1.98 -17.01
CA ILE A 128 -37.11 -2.29 -17.84
C ILE A 128 -38.20 -2.98 -17.01
N GLU A 129 -37.82 -3.94 -16.16
CA GLU A 129 -38.76 -4.64 -15.27
C GLU A 129 -39.41 -3.69 -14.25
N ARG A 130 -38.65 -2.76 -13.67
CA ARG A 130 -39.18 -1.76 -12.72
C ARG A 130 -40.14 -0.79 -13.39
N GLN A 131 -39.79 -0.26 -14.56
CA GLN A 131 -40.69 0.61 -15.33
C GLN A 131 -42.02 -0.09 -15.65
N GLN A 132 -41.96 -1.36 -16.05
CA GLN A 132 -43.16 -2.15 -16.31
C GLN A 132 -44.04 -2.35 -15.07
N ARG A 133 -43.46 -2.45 -13.87
CA ARG A 133 -44.20 -2.52 -12.60
C ARG A 133 -44.81 -1.18 -12.21
N LEU A 134 -44.05 -0.09 -12.34
CA LEU A 134 -44.49 1.28 -11.99
C LEU A 134 -45.63 1.78 -12.89
N ILE A 135 -45.59 1.49 -14.19
CA ILE A 135 -46.69 1.81 -15.12
C ILE A 135 -47.98 1.05 -14.75
N ARG A 136 -47.86 -0.08 -14.05
CA ARG A 136 -48.99 -0.94 -13.66
C ARG A 136 -49.65 -0.51 -12.34
N GLU A 137 -48.96 0.25 -11.50
CA GLU A 137 -49.47 0.76 -10.22
C GLU A 137 -49.23 2.27 -10.14
N LEU A 138 -50.28 3.06 -10.42
CA LEU A 138 -50.27 4.51 -10.23
C LEU A 138 -49.76 4.86 -8.82
N PRO A 139 -48.78 5.76 -8.67
CA PRO A 139 -48.06 5.86 -7.41
C PRO A 139 -48.82 6.64 -6.32
N TYR A 140 -48.68 6.15 -5.09
CA TYR A 140 -49.47 6.46 -3.88
C TYR A 140 -49.24 7.87 -3.26
N TYR A 141 -48.28 8.67 -3.75
CA TYR A 141 -47.86 9.93 -3.11
C TYR A 141 -48.72 11.16 -3.41
N THR A 142 -49.78 11.02 -4.23
CA THR A 142 -50.67 12.12 -4.61
C THR A 142 -51.51 12.69 -3.46
N ARG A 143 -51.40 12.13 -2.23
CA ARG A 143 -52.24 12.47 -1.06
C ARG A 143 -51.54 13.11 0.15
N PHE A 144 -50.30 13.59 0.05
CA PHE A 144 -49.62 14.19 1.22
C PHE A 144 -50.02 15.65 1.52
N PRO A 145 -50.27 16.01 2.80
CA PRO A 145 -50.56 17.38 3.23
C PRO A 145 -49.33 18.30 3.20
N LEU A 146 -49.55 19.59 2.93
CA LEU A 146 -48.53 20.59 2.58
C LEU A 146 -47.45 20.83 3.66
N TRP A 147 -47.80 20.76 4.95
CA TRP A 147 -46.85 21.01 6.04
C TRP A 147 -45.78 19.91 6.20
N ARG A 148 -46.13 18.66 5.87
CA ARG A 148 -45.20 17.52 5.89
C ARG A 148 -44.24 17.55 4.70
N LYS A 149 -44.69 18.04 3.54
CA LYS A 149 -43.83 18.30 2.39
C LYS A 149 -42.83 19.41 2.69
N CYS A 150 -43.29 20.51 3.29
CA CYS A 150 -42.42 21.62 3.65
C CYS A 150 -41.29 21.20 4.63
N LEU A 151 -41.60 20.42 5.67
CA LEU A 151 -40.57 19.89 6.59
C LEU A 151 -39.60 18.92 5.93
N HIS A 152 -40.11 18.08 5.03
CA HIS A 152 -39.29 17.16 4.25
C HIS A 152 -38.36 17.93 3.29
N ASP A 153 -38.87 18.94 2.60
CA ASP A 153 -38.09 19.79 1.69
C ASP A 153 -37.03 20.60 2.44
N VAL A 154 -37.29 21.00 3.69
CA VAL A 154 -36.31 21.68 4.56
C VAL A 154 -35.20 20.72 5.00
N TYR A 155 -35.53 19.50 5.45
CA TYR A 155 -34.54 18.51 5.89
C TYR A 155 -33.70 17.94 4.73
N VAL A 156 -34.30 17.77 3.55
CA VAL A 156 -33.62 17.27 2.34
C VAL A 156 -32.89 18.40 1.58
N SER A 157 -32.99 19.64 2.06
CA SER A 157 -32.31 20.78 1.42
C SER A 157 -30.78 20.72 1.62
N LYS A 158 -30.04 20.92 0.53
CA LYS A 158 -28.56 20.95 0.54
C LYS A 158 -27.97 22.04 1.44
N TYR A 159 -28.74 23.06 1.80
CA TYR A 159 -28.30 24.16 2.66
C TYR A 159 -28.21 23.74 4.13
N PHE A 160 -29.07 22.84 4.60
CA PHE A 160 -29.05 22.34 5.98
C PHE A 160 -27.79 21.51 6.25
N ASP A 161 -27.46 20.59 5.33
CA ASP A 161 -26.24 19.78 5.42
C ASP A 161 -24.96 20.62 5.39
N LEU A 162 -24.95 21.72 4.63
CA LEU A 162 -23.83 22.66 4.56
C LEU A 162 -23.62 23.39 5.90
N ILE A 163 -24.69 23.74 6.60
CA ILE A 163 -24.63 24.37 7.93
C ILE A 163 -24.07 23.40 8.97
N ILE A 164 -24.56 22.15 9.00
CA ILE A 164 -24.06 21.13 9.94
C ILE A 164 -22.58 20.83 9.68
N THR A 165 -22.17 20.75 8.40
CA THR A 165 -20.77 20.53 8.02
C THR A 165 -19.88 21.70 8.43
N ALA A 166 -20.35 22.94 8.31
CA ALA A 166 -19.60 24.13 8.74
C ALA A 166 -19.37 24.14 10.26
N ILE A 167 -20.35 23.73 11.06
CA ILE A 167 -20.24 23.64 12.53
C ILE A 167 -19.20 22.60 12.94
N ILE A 168 -19.18 21.43 12.29
CA ILE A 168 -18.18 20.38 12.56
C ILE A 168 -16.77 20.86 12.20
N ILE A 169 -16.60 21.53 11.06
CA ILE A 169 -15.30 22.05 10.62
C ILE A 169 -14.78 23.11 11.61
N LEU A 170 -15.65 24.01 12.08
CA LEU A 170 -15.29 25.04 13.04
C LEU A 170 -14.84 24.45 14.39
N ASN A 171 -15.46 23.36 14.83
CA ASN A 171 -15.06 22.63 16.04
C ASN A 171 -13.71 21.89 15.87
N VAL A 172 -13.43 21.35 14.68
CA VAL A 172 -12.13 20.71 14.40
C VAL A 172 -10.99 21.75 14.35
N VAL A 173 -11.26 22.93 13.77
CA VAL A 173 -10.28 24.03 13.71
C VAL A 173 -9.95 24.55 15.11
N THR A 174 -10.94 24.72 15.98
CA THR A 174 -10.73 25.16 17.36
C THR A 174 -9.88 24.19 18.16
N MET A 175 -10.14 22.88 18.07
CA MET A 175 -9.30 21.83 18.67
C MET A 175 -7.87 21.80 18.10
N SER A 176 -7.69 22.15 16.83
CA SER A 176 -6.36 22.13 16.18
C SER A 176 -5.46 23.33 16.52
N LEU A 177 -6.01 24.35 17.18
CA LEU A 177 -5.27 25.56 17.57
C LEU A 177 -4.56 25.41 18.94
N GLU A 178 -4.79 24.31 19.65
CA GLU A 178 -4.10 23.98 20.90
C GLU A 178 -2.65 23.58 20.62
N TYR A 179 -1.69 24.27 21.25
CA TYR A 179 -0.28 23.92 21.16
C TYR A 179 0.44 24.05 22.51
N TYR A 180 1.51 23.27 22.68
CA TYR A 180 2.27 23.22 23.92
C TYR A 180 3.00 24.56 24.18
N SER A 181 2.76 25.16 25.36
CA SER A 181 3.27 26.47 25.81
C SER A 181 2.60 27.70 25.16
N MET A 182 1.27 27.79 25.30
CA MET A 182 0.44 28.87 24.75
C MET A 182 0.40 30.12 25.66
N PRO A 183 0.43 31.35 25.12
CA PRO A 183 0.27 32.57 25.92
C PRO A 183 -1.13 32.66 26.51
N SER A 184 -1.21 33.20 27.73
CA SER A 184 -2.43 33.26 28.56
C SER A 184 -3.63 33.99 27.93
N ASP A 185 -3.42 34.80 26.89
CA ASP A 185 -4.51 35.51 26.22
C ASP A 185 -5.16 34.66 25.12
N LEU A 186 -4.37 33.85 24.43
CA LEU A 186 -4.89 32.91 23.44
C LEU A 186 -5.57 31.74 24.16
N ASP A 187 -5.02 31.31 25.29
CA ASP A 187 -5.55 30.26 26.16
C ASP A 187 -6.99 30.61 26.61
N LYS A 188 -7.22 31.84 27.09
CA LYS A 188 -8.55 32.33 27.47
C LYS A 188 -9.55 32.43 26.32
N VAL A 189 -9.10 32.77 25.10
CA VAL A 189 -9.97 32.86 23.92
C VAL A 189 -10.35 31.46 23.44
N LEU A 190 -9.40 30.54 23.40
CA LEU A 190 -9.67 29.14 23.09
C LEU A 190 -10.53 28.49 24.16
N GLU A 191 -10.31 28.79 25.43
CA GLU A 191 -11.12 28.37 26.57
C GLU A 191 -12.55 28.90 26.46
N TYR A 192 -12.77 30.16 26.07
CA TYR A 192 -14.13 30.70 25.83
C TYR A 192 -14.82 30.08 24.62
N CYS A 193 -14.09 29.86 23.51
CA CYS A 193 -14.61 29.17 22.33
C CYS A 193 -14.95 27.71 22.65
N ASN A 194 -14.05 26.99 23.30
CA ASN A 194 -14.28 25.63 23.76
C ASN A 194 -15.43 25.61 24.76
N TYR A 195 -15.50 26.49 25.76
CA TYR A 195 -16.65 26.59 26.67
C TYR A 195 -17.98 26.85 25.93
N ALA A 196 -17.99 27.65 24.85
CA ALA A 196 -19.17 27.84 24.00
C ALA A 196 -19.53 26.58 23.17
N PHE A 197 -18.55 25.73 22.83
CA PHE A 197 -18.76 24.42 22.20
C PHE A 197 -19.01 23.28 23.23
N THR A 198 -18.55 23.43 24.47
CA THR A 198 -18.40 22.44 25.56
C THR A 198 -19.44 22.62 26.67
N ASP A 199 -20.14 23.75 26.78
CA ASP A 199 -21.42 23.87 27.53
C ASP A 199 -22.49 22.91 26.95
N THR A 200 -22.23 22.39 25.75
CA THR A 200 -22.91 21.26 25.13
C THR A 200 -22.33 19.88 25.48
N LEU A 201 -21.05 19.73 25.86
CA LEU A 201 -20.36 18.43 26.07
C LEU A 201 -19.13 18.56 27.00
N ARG A 202 -19.35 18.57 28.31
CA ARG A 202 -18.36 18.81 29.39
C ARG A 202 -17.28 17.70 29.54
N GLN A 203 -15.99 18.08 29.71
CA GLN A 203 -15.15 17.94 30.93
C GLN A 203 -13.64 17.51 30.76
N ASP A 204 -12.74 18.49 30.95
CA ASP A 204 -11.40 18.61 31.61
C ASP A 204 -10.22 17.60 31.42
N ASP A 205 -9.25 18.04 30.62
CA ASP A 205 -7.79 18.28 30.77
C ASP A 205 -6.64 17.26 31.13
N PRO A 206 -5.41 17.50 30.59
CA PRO A 206 -4.24 16.59 30.50
C PRO A 206 -2.95 17.11 31.20
N SER A 207 -1.84 16.35 31.23
CA SER A 207 -0.52 16.92 31.56
C SER A 207 0.73 16.19 31.02
N CYS A 208 1.60 16.99 30.41
CA CYS A 208 3.08 17.02 30.48
C CYS A 208 3.98 16.28 29.46
N ALA A 209 4.89 17.08 28.89
CA ALA A 209 5.99 16.75 27.98
C ALA A 209 7.34 16.66 28.73
N ASP A 210 8.38 16.05 28.12
CA ASP A 210 9.63 16.76 27.81
C ASP A 210 10.61 15.95 26.93
N LYS A 211 11.44 16.64 26.13
CA LYS A 211 12.43 16.10 25.17
C LYS A 211 13.83 16.63 25.48
N ASN A 212 14.84 15.76 25.64
CA ASN A 212 16.24 16.18 25.43
C ASN A 212 17.24 15.09 25.00
N HIS A 213 16.80 14.07 24.25
CA HIS A 213 17.67 13.04 23.65
C HIS A 213 17.84 13.21 22.12
N PHE A 214 17.80 14.46 21.65
CA PHE A 214 17.46 14.75 20.25
C PHE A 214 18.66 14.68 19.28
N ILE A 215 19.90 14.96 19.70
CA ILE A 215 20.97 15.20 18.71
C ILE A 215 21.80 13.95 18.37
N THR A 216 21.73 12.87 19.15
CA THR A 216 22.49 11.61 18.92
C THR A 216 21.65 10.52 18.22
N ILE A 217 20.31 10.65 18.25
CA ILE A 217 19.37 9.75 17.57
C ILE A 217 18.96 10.28 16.18
N ILE A 218 19.10 11.59 15.92
CA ILE A 218 18.64 12.24 14.68
C ILE A 218 19.27 11.71 13.41
N SER A 219 20.52 11.26 13.40
CA SER A 219 21.13 10.81 12.14
C SER A 219 20.54 9.46 11.64
N PRO A 220 20.41 8.42 12.49
CA PRO A 220 19.64 7.22 12.14
C PRO A 220 18.14 7.49 11.93
N ILE A 221 17.53 8.35 12.74
CA ILE A 221 16.10 8.69 12.61
C ILE A 221 15.83 9.49 11.34
N TYR A 222 16.69 10.42 10.93
CA TYR A 222 16.53 11.16 9.68
C TYR A 222 16.56 10.20 8.49
N PHE A 223 17.42 9.18 8.51
CA PHE A 223 17.46 8.16 7.47
C PHE A 223 16.22 7.24 7.47
N ILE A 224 15.76 6.83 8.65
CA ILE A 224 14.53 6.03 8.81
C ILE A 224 13.29 6.84 8.42
N VAL A 225 13.21 8.11 8.85
CA VAL A 225 12.14 9.06 8.49
C VAL A 225 12.20 9.37 7.00
N PHE A 226 13.37 9.51 6.40
CA PHE A 226 13.50 9.70 4.96
C PHE A 226 12.96 8.50 4.17
N ILE A 227 13.29 7.27 4.59
CA ILE A 227 12.74 6.05 3.98
C ILE A 227 11.23 5.95 4.21
N LEU A 228 10.75 6.22 5.42
CA LEU A 228 9.32 6.18 5.74
C LEU A 228 8.53 7.27 5.01
N VAL A 229 9.09 8.47 4.86
CA VAL A 229 8.48 9.57 4.10
C VAL A 229 8.47 9.25 2.61
N ALA A 230 9.57 8.72 2.04
CA ALA A 230 9.60 8.29 0.65
C ALA A 230 8.59 7.17 0.37
N GLN A 231 8.48 6.20 1.29
CA GLN A 231 7.53 5.10 1.19
C GLN A 231 6.08 5.54 1.41
N PHE A 232 5.84 6.46 2.35
CA PHE A 232 4.54 7.07 2.61
C PHE A 232 4.10 7.94 1.43
N VAL A 233 5.02 8.69 0.80
CA VAL A 233 4.73 9.45 -0.44
C VAL A 233 4.40 8.49 -1.58
N LEU A 234 5.14 7.39 -1.74
CA LEU A 234 4.82 6.38 -2.75
C LEU A 234 3.43 5.75 -2.50
N ILE A 235 3.14 5.38 -1.26
CA ILE A 235 1.84 4.83 -0.85
C ILE A 235 0.74 5.89 -1.05
N ASN A 236 0.98 7.14 -0.71
CA ASN A 236 0.00 8.22 -0.92
C ASN A 236 -0.19 8.56 -2.38
N ILE A 237 0.83 8.44 -3.23
CA ILE A 237 0.67 8.56 -4.68
C ILE A 237 -0.17 7.38 -5.18
N VAL A 238 0.11 6.16 -4.74
CA VAL A 238 -0.67 4.97 -5.11
C VAL A 238 -2.11 5.08 -4.61
N VAL A 239 -2.33 5.48 -3.36
CA VAL A 239 -3.64 5.71 -2.75
C VAL A 239 -4.33 6.90 -3.42
N ALA A 240 -3.63 7.97 -3.79
CA ALA A 240 -4.22 9.08 -4.54
C ALA A 240 -4.61 8.64 -5.95
N VAL A 241 -3.81 7.80 -6.63
CA VAL A 241 -4.14 7.22 -7.94
C VAL A 241 -5.32 6.26 -7.80
N LEU A 242 -5.36 5.43 -6.76
CA LEU A 242 -6.46 4.51 -6.48
C LEU A 242 -7.73 5.26 -6.08
N MET A 243 -7.64 6.25 -5.20
CA MET A 243 -8.75 7.10 -4.77
C MET A 243 -9.22 8.00 -5.90
N LYS A 244 -8.34 8.43 -6.80
CA LYS A 244 -8.75 9.12 -8.04
C LYS A 244 -9.50 8.17 -8.95
N LYS A 245 -9.01 6.94 -9.15
CA LYS A 245 -9.74 5.91 -9.91
C LYS A 245 -11.06 5.51 -9.24
N LEU A 246 -11.10 5.43 -7.91
CA LEU A 246 -12.30 5.14 -7.13
C LEU A 246 -13.28 6.32 -7.19
N ALA A 247 -12.79 7.56 -7.13
CA ALA A 247 -13.58 8.78 -7.26
C ALA A 247 -14.11 8.94 -8.68
N ASP A 248 -13.33 8.61 -9.71
CA ASP A 248 -13.74 8.60 -11.10
C ASP A 248 -14.79 7.50 -11.34
N SER A 249 -14.61 6.31 -10.76
CA SER A 249 -15.60 5.22 -10.77
C SER A 249 -16.88 5.57 -10.00
N ASN A 250 -16.75 6.20 -8.83
CA ASN A 250 -17.89 6.68 -8.04
C ASN A 250 -18.62 7.83 -8.74
N LYS A 251 -17.90 8.73 -9.43
CA LYS A 251 -18.50 9.76 -10.30
C LYS A 251 -19.24 9.13 -11.47
N MET A 252 -18.69 8.09 -12.11
CA MET A 252 -19.43 7.35 -13.14
C MET A 252 -20.70 6.72 -12.57
N ILE A 253 -20.66 6.12 -11.39
CA ILE A 253 -21.85 5.57 -10.71
C ILE A 253 -22.86 6.65 -10.34
N ALA A 254 -22.39 7.82 -9.87
CA ALA A 254 -23.25 8.95 -9.52
C ALA A 254 -23.90 9.57 -10.77
N ASN A 255 -23.13 9.78 -11.84
CA ASN A 255 -23.64 10.25 -13.12
C ASN A 255 -24.63 9.23 -13.73
N ASP A 256 -24.36 7.92 -13.60
CA ASP A 256 -25.30 6.86 -13.98
C ASP A 256 -26.59 6.92 -13.17
N ALA A 257 -26.51 7.20 -11.86
CA ALA A 257 -27.67 7.32 -10.99
C ALA A 257 -28.50 8.56 -11.34
N GLU A 258 -27.86 9.71 -11.54
CA GLU A 258 -28.50 10.96 -11.93
C GLU A 258 -29.14 10.85 -13.33
N MET A 259 -28.44 10.23 -14.30
CA MET A 259 -29.02 9.90 -15.61
C MET A 259 -30.19 8.93 -15.47
N ASN A 260 -30.15 7.97 -14.55
CA ASN A 260 -31.26 7.06 -14.32
C ASN A 260 -32.49 7.76 -13.72
N GLU A 261 -32.27 8.68 -12.79
CA GLU A 261 -33.29 9.51 -12.14
C GLU A 261 -33.89 10.52 -13.12
N GLU A 262 -33.07 11.11 -14.00
CA GLU A 262 -33.55 11.98 -15.10
C GLU A 262 -34.41 11.20 -16.08
N ILE A 263 -34.00 9.98 -16.46
CA ILE A 263 -34.81 9.09 -17.29
C ILE A 263 -36.11 8.69 -16.57
N GLU A 264 -36.09 8.47 -15.25
CA GLU A 264 -37.31 8.21 -14.47
C GLU A 264 -38.24 9.43 -14.47
N ARG A 265 -37.72 10.64 -14.27
CA ARG A 265 -38.50 11.90 -14.36
C ARG A 265 -39.04 12.14 -15.77
N GLN A 266 -38.26 11.87 -16.82
CA GLN A 266 -38.74 11.94 -18.20
C GLN A 266 -39.82 10.90 -18.47
N LEU A 267 -39.67 9.67 -17.98
CA LEU A 267 -40.72 8.66 -18.10
C LEU A 267 -42.00 9.05 -17.36
N GLU A 268 -41.88 9.58 -16.15
CA GLU A 268 -43.04 10.09 -15.39
C GLU A 268 -43.73 11.24 -16.12
N SER A 269 -42.96 12.17 -16.70
CA SER A 269 -43.48 13.25 -17.53
C SER A 269 -44.19 12.72 -18.78
N ASP A 270 -43.57 11.79 -19.51
CA ASP A 270 -44.15 11.21 -20.73
C ASP A 270 -45.43 10.43 -20.42
N VAL A 271 -45.45 9.67 -19.33
CA VAL A 271 -46.66 8.98 -18.83
C VAL A 271 -47.75 9.98 -18.45
N LEU A 272 -47.39 11.08 -17.77
CA LEU A 272 -48.34 12.15 -17.42
C LEU A 272 -48.91 12.83 -18.66
N VAL A 273 -48.09 13.17 -19.65
CA VAL A 273 -48.56 13.73 -20.93
C VAL A 273 -49.51 12.76 -21.62
N HIS A 274 -49.18 11.47 -21.65
CA HIS A 274 -50.02 10.43 -22.26
C HIS A 274 -51.37 10.20 -21.54
N LEU A 275 -51.44 10.51 -20.23
CA LEU A 275 -52.65 10.42 -19.41
C LEU A 275 -53.53 11.69 -19.45
N PHE A 276 -52.94 12.85 -19.74
CA PHE A 276 -53.65 14.13 -19.75
C PHE A 276 -54.07 14.61 -21.14
N TRP A 277 -53.48 14.08 -22.22
CA TRP A 277 -53.70 14.52 -23.61
C TRP A 277 -54.28 13.45 -24.55
N ASN A 278 -54.75 12.33 -24.01
CA ASN A 278 -55.56 11.29 -24.68
C ASN A 278 -56.84 11.05 -23.86
#